data_AF-A0A1J3GU17-F1
#
_entry.id   AF-A0A1J3GU17-F1
#
_cell.length_a   1.000
_cell.length_b   1.000
_cell.length_c   1.000
_cell.angle_alpha   90.00
_cell.angle_beta   90.00
_cell.angle_gamma   90.00
#
_symmetry.space_group_name_H-M   'P 1'
#
loop_
_entity.id
_entity.type
_entity.pdbx_description
1 polymer ?
#
loop_
_entity_poly.entity_id
_entity_poly.type
_entity_poly.pdbx_seq_one_letter_code
_entity_poly.pdbx_strand_id
1 'polypeptide(L)'
;NETREFVLFLNGYKTSDPVTSKKLEITTIKSVTPMTCGGAECRLQLSRTHRSTLPPLLNAYEIYSVIQFMQPETNENEVVALKSIQDTYKLYRINWQGDPCVPQQLMWDDVNCSDTIISTSPRITSL
;
A
#
# COMPACT_ATOMS: atom_id res chain seq x y z
N ASN A 1 -1.72 -17.16 -34.58
CA ASN A 1 -1.73 -15.98 -33.68
C ASN A 1 -1.67 -16.42 -32.24
N GLU A 2 -0.66 -15.92 -31.51
CA GLU A 2 -0.55 -16.13 -30.07
C GLU A 2 -1.22 -14.98 -29.32
N THR A 3 -2.10 -15.29 -28.37
CA THR A 3 -2.90 -14.31 -27.63
C THR A 3 -2.87 -14.66 -26.15
N ARG A 4 -2.66 -13.64 -25.31
CA ARG A 4 -2.74 -13.76 -23.86
C ARG A 4 -3.91 -12.93 -23.37
N GLU A 5 -4.95 -13.60 -22.88
CA GLU A 5 -6.11 -12.98 -22.27
C GLU A 5 -6.51 -13.75 -21.00
N PHE A 6 -6.72 -13.02 -19.90
CA PHE A 6 -7.09 -13.61 -18.61
C PHE A 6 -8.04 -12.70 -17.82
N VAL A 7 -8.70 -13.26 -16.82
CA VAL A 7 -9.58 -12.56 -15.87
C VAL A 7 -9.05 -12.76 -14.46
N LEU A 8 -9.10 -11.71 -13.64
CA LEU A 8 -8.72 -11.78 -12.23
C LEU A 8 -9.91 -12.17 -11.36
N PHE A 9 -9.62 -13.05 -10.40
CA PHE A 9 -10.53 -13.42 -9.33
C PHE A 9 -9.84 -13.25 -7.98
N LEU A 10 -10.55 -12.66 -7.02
CA LEU A 10 -10.13 -12.64 -5.62
C LEU A 10 -11.11 -13.48 -4.81
N ASN A 11 -10.61 -14.54 -4.16
CA ASN A 11 -11.43 -15.49 -3.41
C ASN A 11 -12.62 -16.04 -4.22
N GLY A 12 -12.42 -16.26 -5.52
CA GLY A 12 -13.46 -16.75 -6.44
C GLY A 12 -14.39 -15.67 -7.01
N TYR A 13 -14.33 -14.42 -6.52
CA TYR A 13 -15.11 -13.31 -7.07
C TYR A 13 -14.35 -12.64 -8.21
N LYS A 14 -15.01 -12.44 -9.35
CA LYS A 14 -14.43 -11.74 -10.51
C LYS A 14 -14.16 -10.27 -10.16
N THR A 15 -12.90 -9.83 -10.27
CA THR A 15 -12.48 -8.46 -9.92
C THR A 15 -12.03 -7.62 -11.10
N SER A 16 -11.92 -8.19 -12.30
CA SER A 16 -11.56 -7.46 -13.51
C SER A 16 -12.38 -7.91 -14.71
N ASP A 17 -12.47 -7.05 -15.72
CA ASP A 17 -12.81 -7.48 -17.08
C ASP A 17 -11.68 -8.30 -17.71
N PRO A 18 -11.92 -9.00 -18.84
CA PRO A 18 -10.87 -9.70 -19.57
C PRO A 18 -9.72 -8.76 -19.95
N VAL A 19 -8.52 -9.17 -19.57
CA VAL A 19 -7.30 -8.38 -19.68
C VAL A 19 -6.48 -8.93 -20.84
N THR A 20 -6.20 -8.08 -21.82
CA THR A 20 -5.22 -8.37 -22.88
C THR A 20 -4.13 -7.31 -22.83
N SER A 21 -2.90 -7.70 -22.45
CA SER A 21 -1.77 -6.78 -22.42
C SER A 21 -1.33 -6.41 -23.83
N LYS A 22 -1.14 -5.12 -24.07
CA LYS A 22 -0.56 -4.63 -25.32
C LYS A 22 0.94 -4.90 -25.34
N LYS A 23 1.48 -5.11 -26.55
CA LYS A 23 2.89 -5.42 -26.75
C LYS A 23 3.75 -4.22 -26.32
N LEU A 24 4.78 -4.46 -25.50
CA LEU A 24 5.69 -3.44 -24.95
C LEU A 24 4.99 -2.35 -24.11
N GLU A 25 3.79 -2.62 -23.59
CA GLU A 25 3.06 -1.71 -22.70
C GLU A 25 2.79 -2.37 -21.35
N ILE A 26 2.81 -1.56 -20.29
CA ILE A 26 2.43 -2.01 -18.95
C ILE A 26 0.91 -1.90 -18.82
N THR A 27 0.27 -2.98 -18.38
CA THR A 27 -1.14 -2.99 -18.01
C THR A 27 -1.25 -3.20 -16.50
N THR A 28 -1.77 -2.21 -15.79
CA THR A 28 -1.94 -2.25 -14.33
C THR A 28 -3.41 -2.30 -13.99
N ILE A 29 -3.79 -3.23 -13.09
CA ILE A 29 -5.15 -3.34 -12.57
C ILE A 29 -5.10 -2.98 -11.10
N LYS A 30 -5.89 -1.98 -10.72
CA LYS A 30 -5.91 -1.43 -9.37
C LYS A 30 -7.22 -1.82 -8.70
N SER A 31 -7.17 -2.24 -7.44
CA SER A 31 -8.36 -2.32 -6.60
C SER A 31 -8.63 -0.95 -6.01
N VAL A 32 -9.83 -0.41 -6.21
CA VAL A 32 -10.24 0.89 -5.63
C VAL A 32 -10.94 0.72 -4.28
N THR A 33 -11.47 -0.47 -4.01
CA THR A 33 -12.18 -0.77 -2.76
C THR A 33 -11.38 -1.79 -1.96
N PRO A 34 -11.16 -1.56 -0.66
CA PRO A 34 -10.55 -2.57 0.20
C PRO A 34 -11.46 -3.79 0.25
N MET A 35 -10.86 -4.98 0.13
CA MET A 35 -11.57 -6.24 0.23
C MET A 35 -11.07 -7.00 1.45
N THR A 36 -11.99 -7.52 2.24
CA THR A 36 -11.67 -8.44 3.32
C THR A 36 -11.65 -9.85 2.77
N CYS A 37 -10.60 -10.59 3.07
CA CYS A 37 -10.57 -12.03 2.86
C CYS A 37 -11.18 -12.63 4.12
N GLY A 38 -12.44 -13.05 4.07
CA GLY A 38 -13.21 -13.59 5.21
C GLY A 38 -12.70 -14.94 5.74
N GLY A 39 -11.39 -15.19 5.67
CA GLY A 39 -10.68 -16.39 6.12
C GLY A 39 -9.19 -16.09 6.31
N ALA A 40 -8.38 -17.11 6.60
CA ALA A 40 -6.94 -16.94 6.90
C ALA A 40 -6.07 -16.60 5.67
N GLU A 41 -6.58 -16.70 4.44
CA GLU A 41 -5.82 -16.52 3.21
C GLU A 41 -6.59 -15.65 2.18
N CYS A 42 -5.89 -14.75 1.50
CA CYS A 42 -6.37 -14.06 0.30
C CYS A 42 -5.86 -14.77 -0.95
N ARG A 43 -6.77 -15.37 -1.74
CA ARG A 43 -6.41 -16.09 -2.97
C ARG A 43 -6.69 -15.24 -4.21
N LEU A 44 -5.63 -14.69 -4.78
CA LEU A 44 -5.67 -14.06 -6.11
C LEU A 44 -5.48 -15.15 -7.19
N GLN A 45 -6.36 -15.19 -8.18
CA GLN A 45 -6.30 -16.14 -9.28
C GLN A 45 -6.35 -15.40 -10.61
N LEU A 46 -5.45 -15.77 -11.52
CA LEU A 46 -5.47 -15.35 -12.91
C LEU A 46 -6.00 -16.53 -13.73
N SER A 47 -7.20 -16.39 -14.29
CA SER A 47 -7.83 -17.44 -15.08
C SER A 47 -7.77 -17.11 -16.56
N ARG A 48 -7.20 -18.02 -17.35
CA ARG A 48 -7.11 -17.91 -18.81
C ARG A 48 -8.51 -17.94 -19.43
N THR A 49 -8.77 -17.06 -20.39
CA THR A 49 -10.02 -17.11 -21.16
C THR A 49 -9.94 -18.09 -22.34
N HIS A 50 -11.10 -18.47 -22.88
CA HIS A 50 -11.18 -19.30 -24.09
C HIS A 50 -10.57 -18.64 -25.33
N ARG A 51 -10.42 -17.30 -25.35
CA ARG A 51 -9.83 -16.54 -26.48
C ARG A 51 -8.30 -16.53 -26.44
N SER A 52 -7.70 -16.98 -25.35
CA SER A 52 -6.26 -16.99 -25.16
C SER A 52 -5.65 -18.30 -25.63
N THR A 53 -4.50 -18.23 -26.30
CA THR A 53 -3.66 -19.38 -26.67
C THR A 53 -2.46 -19.58 -25.72
N LEU A 54 -2.09 -18.57 -24.93
CA LEU A 54 -1.01 -18.59 -23.94
C LEU A 54 -1.53 -18.57 -22.48
N PRO A 55 -0.75 -19.06 -21.49
CA PRO A 55 -1.14 -18.94 -20.08
C PRO A 55 -1.13 -17.47 -19.60
N PRO A 56 -1.83 -17.13 -18.51
CA PRO A 56 -1.78 -15.79 -17.90
C PRO A 56 -0.34 -15.39 -17.52
N LEU A 57 -0.07 -14.09 -17.44
CA LEU A 57 1.24 -13.54 -17.08
C LEU A 57 1.05 -12.45 -16.03
N LEU A 58 1.87 -12.51 -14.98
CA LEU A 58 1.94 -11.51 -13.92
C LEU A 58 3.41 -11.12 -13.76
N ASN A 59 3.70 -9.83 -13.90
CA ASN A 59 5.07 -9.32 -13.72
C ASN A 59 5.32 -8.94 -12.25
N ALA A 60 4.36 -8.25 -11.63
CA ALA A 60 4.40 -7.80 -10.25
C ALA A 60 2.99 -7.66 -9.71
N TYR A 61 2.84 -7.72 -8.39
CA TYR A 61 1.62 -7.39 -7.67
C TYR A 61 1.97 -6.71 -6.34
N GLU A 62 1.12 -5.79 -5.92
CA GLU A 62 1.27 -5.06 -4.66
C GLU A 62 0.04 -5.35 -3.80
N ILE A 63 0.26 -5.65 -2.52
CA ILE A 63 -0.80 -5.87 -1.54
C ILE A 63 -0.65 -4.82 -0.45
N TYR A 64 -1.74 -4.11 -0.19
CA TYR A 64 -1.84 -3.14 0.88
C TYR A 64 -2.86 -3.64 1.90
N SER A 65 -2.45 -3.78 3.15
CA SER A 65 -3.34 -4.10 4.27
C SER A 65 -3.58 -2.85 5.10
N VAL A 66 -4.84 -2.58 5.44
CA VAL A 66 -5.16 -1.56 6.44
C VAL A 66 -4.81 -2.12 7.81
N ILE A 67 -3.85 -1.49 8.48
CA ILE A 67 -3.50 -1.81 9.87
C ILE A 67 -4.31 -0.86 10.75
N GLN A 68 -5.16 -1.41 11.61
CA GLN A 68 -5.81 -0.63 12.66
C GLN A 68 -4.84 -0.50 13.83
N PHE A 69 -4.28 0.69 14.00
CA PHE A 69 -3.48 0.99 15.17
C PHE A 69 -4.39 1.25 16.37
N MET A 70 -4.07 0.65 17.51
CA MET A 70 -4.75 0.92 18.78
C MET A 70 -4.47 2.35 19.26
N GLN A 71 -3.36 2.92 18.82
CA GLN A 71 -2.90 4.27 19.15
C GLN A 71 -3.20 5.22 17.99
N PRO A 72 -3.54 6.49 18.28
CA PRO A 72 -3.74 7.50 17.25
C PRO A 72 -2.44 7.81 16.51
N GLU A 73 -2.59 8.27 15.28
CA GLU A 73 -1.53 8.83 14.46
C GLU A 73 -0.94 10.10 15.09
N THR A 74 0.28 10.45 14.67
CA THR A 74 0.93 11.70 15.08
C THR A 74 0.03 12.89 14.73
N ASN A 75 0.09 13.95 15.55
CA ASN A 75 -0.66 15.17 15.28
C ASN A 75 -0.43 15.68 13.84
N GLU A 76 -1.50 15.71 13.04
CA GLU A 76 -1.43 16.01 11.60
C GLU A 76 -0.73 17.34 11.29
N ASN A 77 -0.97 18.38 12.09
CA ASN A 77 -0.35 19.69 11.89
C ASN A 77 1.18 19.63 12.07
N GLU A 78 1.67 18.82 13.01
CA GLU A 78 3.10 18.65 13.24
C GLU A 78 3.75 17.78 12.15
N VAL A 79 3.03 16.77 11.63
CA VAL A 79 3.46 15.99 10.46
C VAL A 79 3.62 16.90 9.23
N VAL A 80 2.65 17.77 8.98
CA VAL A 80 2.71 18.73 7.86
C VAL A 80 3.86 19.72 8.04
N ALA A 81 4.06 20.24 9.26
CA ALA A 81 5.17 21.13 9.56
C ALA A 81 6.53 20.44 9.33
N LEU A 82 6.69 19.19 9.78
CA LEU A 82 7.93 18.44 9.62
C LEU A 82 8.23 18.14 8.14
N LYS A 83 7.22 17.75 7.36
CA LYS A 83 7.37 17.58 5.90
C LYS A 83 7.80 18.87 5.22
N SER A 84 7.25 20.01 5.61
CA SER A 84 7.67 21.33 5.10
C SER A 84 9.15 21.63 5.42
N ILE A 85 9.62 21.29 6.62
CA ILE A 85 11.03 21.39 7.01
C ILE A 85 11.90 20.45 6.15
N GLN A 86 11.49 19.19 5.98
CA GLN A 86 12.18 18.23 5.12
C GLN A 86 12.35 18.77 3.69
N ASP A 87 11.27 19.30 3.11
CA ASP A 87 11.25 19.83 1.75
C ASP A 87 12.08 21.10 1.60
N THR A 88 12.06 21.98 2.62
CA THR A 88 12.80 23.24 2.63
C THR A 88 14.31 23.01 2.73
N TYR A 89 14.73 22.14 3.64
CA TYR A 89 16.14 21.88 3.92
C TYR A 89 16.71 20.66 3.16
N LYS A 90 15.90 20.02 2.32
CA LYS A 90 16.27 18.82 1.53
C LYS A 90 16.81 17.69 2.43
N LEU A 91 16.16 17.50 3.58
CA LEU A 91 16.50 16.44 4.53
C LEU A 91 15.93 15.11 4.05
N TYR A 92 16.76 14.34 3.35
CA TYR A 92 16.45 12.98 2.93
C TYR A 92 17.12 11.97 3.86
N ARG A 93 16.31 11.39 4.75
CA ARG A 93 16.67 10.23 5.57
C ARG A 93 15.82 9.05 5.15
N ILE A 94 16.45 7.88 4.98
CA ILE A 94 15.79 6.67 4.44
C ILE A 94 14.63 6.23 5.32
N ASN A 95 14.75 6.41 6.63
CA ASN A 95 13.76 6.01 7.62
C ASN A 95 12.71 7.09 7.93
N TRP A 96 12.80 8.28 7.32
CA TRP A 96 11.80 9.32 7.45
C TRP A 96 10.67 9.13 6.43
N GLN A 97 9.92 8.03 6.60
CA GLN A 97 8.82 7.64 5.74
C GLN A 97 7.59 7.25 6.59
N GLY A 98 6.39 7.63 6.13
CA GLY A 98 5.15 7.33 6.85
C GLY A 98 4.85 8.30 7.99
N ASP A 99 4.39 7.76 9.11
CA ASP A 99 4.12 8.52 10.34
C ASP A 99 5.40 8.64 11.18
N PRO A 100 5.73 9.83 11.70
CA PRO A 100 7.01 10.06 12.38
C PRO A 100 7.11 9.44 13.77
N CYS A 101 6.00 9.20 14.48
CA CYS A 101 6.01 8.69 15.86
C CYS A 101 5.48 7.26 16.00
N VAL A 102 4.56 6.81 15.13
CA VAL A 102 3.87 5.53 15.29
C VAL A 102 3.98 4.61 14.06
N PRO A 103 4.17 3.28 14.26
CA PRO A 103 4.40 2.61 15.54
C PRO A 103 5.78 2.95 16.13
N GLN A 104 5.92 3.01 17.47
CA GLN A 104 7.19 3.38 18.13
C GLN A 104 8.41 2.57 17.65
N GLN A 105 8.18 1.32 17.23
CA GLN A 105 9.23 0.44 16.68
C GLN A 105 9.77 0.90 15.32
N LEU A 106 9.02 1.73 14.60
CA LEU A 106 9.32 2.31 13.30
C LEU A 106 9.35 3.84 13.35
N MET A 107 9.46 4.42 14.55
CA MET A 107 9.61 5.86 14.75
C MET A 107 10.80 6.40 13.95
N TRP A 108 10.69 7.62 13.46
CA TRP A 108 11.77 8.26 12.72
C TRP A 108 12.99 8.50 13.63
N ASP A 109 14.16 8.31 13.06
CA ASP A 109 15.46 8.52 13.73
C ASP A 109 15.63 10.01 13.98
N ASP A 110 16.24 10.35 15.11
CA ASP A 110 16.48 11.71 15.57
C ASP A 110 15.20 12.54 15.80
N VAL A 111 14.00 11.95 15.65
CA VAL A 111 12.74 12.57 16.08
C VAL A 111 12.41 12.05 17.48
N ASN A 112 12.09 12.98 18.39
CA ASN A 112 11.52 12.62 19.68
C ASN A 112 10.03 12.95 19.69
N CYS A 113 9.24 12.07 20.30
CA CYS A 113 7.80 12.22 20.40
C CYS A 113 7.34 12.17 21.85
N SER A 114 6.26 12.87 22.18
CA SER A 114 5.58 12.76 23.47
C SER A 114 5.08 11.33 23.67
N ASP A 115 4.92 10.94 24.93
CA ASP A 115 4.41 9.61 25.28
C ASP A 115 3.13 9.27 24.50
N THR A 116 3.15 8.10 23.86
CA THR A 116 2.06 7.60 23.04
C THR A 116 0.99 6.99 23.94
N ILE A 117 0.21 7.83 24.62
CA ILE A 117 -0.98 7.37 25.35
C ILE A 117 -2.06 7.00 24.32
N ILE A 118 -2.73 5.87 24.52
CA ILE A 118 -3.70 5.26 23.59
C ILE A 118 -4.82 6.23 23.15
N SER A 119 -5.11 7.29 23.90
CA SER A 119 -6.18 8.24 23.61
C SER A 119 -5.73 9.59 23.02
N THR A 120 -4.43 9.85 22.85
CA THR A 120 -3.93 11.16 22.42
C THR A 120 -2.90 11.03 21.32
N SER A 121 -3.11 11.74 20.21
CA SER A 121 -2.13 11.82 19.13
C SER A 121 -0.76 12.24 19.66
N PRO A 122 0.30 11.46 19.42
CA PRO A 122 1.66 11.84 19.77
C PRO A 122 2.04 13.16 19.14
N ARG A 123 2.90 13.91 19.83
CA ARG A 123 3.45 15.17 19.34
C ARG A 123 4.97 15.10 19.21
N ILE A 124 5.51 15.72 18.18
CA ILE A 124 6.96 15.85 17.97
C ILE A 124 7.50 16.86 18.99
N THR A 125 8.45 16.44 19.82
CA THR A 125 9.07 17.26 20.87
C THR A 125 10.44 17.78 20.46
N SER A 126 11.17 17.09 19.57
CA SER A 126 12.45 17.56 19.02
C SER A 126 12.85 16.83 17.73
N LEU A 127 13.85 17.39 17.04
CA LEU A 127 14.54 16.88 15.85
C LEU A 127 16.06 16.78 16.09
#